data_AF-A0A529XT18-F1
#
_entry.id   AF-A0A529XT18-F1
#
_cell.length_a   1.000
_cell.length_b   1.000
_cell.length_c   1.000
_cell.angle_alpha   90.00
_cell.angle_beta   90.00
_cell.angle_gamma   90.00
#
_symmetry.space_group_name_H-M   'P 1'
#
loop_
_entity.id
_entity.type
_entity.pdbx_description
1 polymer ?
#
loop_
_entity_poly.entity_id
_entity_poly.type
_entity_poly.pdbx_seq_one_letter_code
_entity_poly.pdbx_strand_id
1 'polypeptide(L)'
;LELREITDWEKPIYVKVGGARPYYDTALAVKAGADVVVIDGMQGGTAATQEVFIENVGQPTLACIRPAVQALQDLGMHRKVQLIISGGIRNGADVAKALALGVDAVSIGTAALVALGDNDPRWEAEYNALGTTAGA
;
A
#
# COMPACT_ATOMS: atom_id res chain seq x y z
N LEU A 1 -0.98 -16.56 16.82
CA LEU A 1 -1.98 -17.66 16.78
C LEU A 1 -3.39 -17.11 16.98
N GLU A 2 -3.58 -16.15 17.89
CA GLU A 2 -4.91 -15.60 18.22
C GLU A 2 -5.77 -15.15 17.02
N LEU A 3 -5.23 -14.41 16.04
CA LEU A 3 -6.00 -13.99 14.85
C LEU A 3 -6.42 -15.16 13.95
N ARG A 4 -5.63 -16.22 13.87
CA ARG A 4 -5.97 -17.41 13.07
C ARG A 4 -6.99 -18.28 13.79
N GLU A 5 -6.84 -18.41 15.10
CA GLU A 5 -7.75 -19.17 15.95
C GLU A 5 -9.14 -18.53 15.98
N ILE A 6 -9.25 -17.20 16.18
CA ILE A 6 -10.56 -16.52 16.20
C ILE A 6 -11.28 -16.54 14.85
N THR A 7 -10.55 -16.79 13.77
CA THR A 7 -11.12 -16.88 12.41
C THR A 7 -11.28 -18.31 11.92
N ASP A 8 -11.08 -19.30 12.80
CA ASP A 8 -11.10 -20.73 12.46
C ASP A 8 -10.25 -21.07 11.23
N TRP A 9 -9.16 -20.33 11.02
CA TRP A 9 -8.26 -20.45 9.87
C TRP A 9 -8.92 -20.19 8.50
N GLU A 10 -10.14 -19.64 8.47
CA GLU A 10 -10.87 -19.39 7.22
C GLU A 10 -10.51 -18.05 6.56
N LYS A 11 -9.93 -17.11 7.31
CA LYS A 11 -9.65 -15.74 6.83
C LYS A 11 -8.15 -15.53 6.63
N PRO A 12 -7.74 -14.97 5.48
CA PRO A 12 -6.34 -14.66 5.24
C PRO A 12 -5.86 -13.50 6.13
N ILE A 13 -4.65 -13.62 6.66
CA ILE A 13 -3.99 -12.56 7.43
C ILE A 13 -3.08 -11.74 6.53
N TYR A 14 -3.39 -10.45 6.46
CA TYR A 14 -2.62 -9.46 5.73
C TYR A 14 -1.71 -8.72 6.70
N VAL A 15 -0.44 -8.59 6.35
CA VAL A 15 0.50 -7.73 7.07
C VAL A 15 0.86 -6.57 6.15
N LYS A 16 0.41 -5.36 6.53
CA LYS A 16 0.70 -4.13 5.81
C LYS A 16 1.81 -3.35 6.51
N VAL A 17 2.84 -2.98 5.75
CA VAL A 17 4.02 -2.27 6.25
C VAL A 17 4.38 -1.12 5.31
N GLY A 18 4.87 -0.02 5.87
CA GLY A 18 5.47 1.06 5.08
C GLY A 18 6.79 0.60 4.48
N GLY A 19 7.09 1.03 3.25
CA GLY A 19 8.32 0.70 2.56
C GLY A 19 9.53 1.31 3.27
N ALA A 20 10.17 0.57 4.16
CA ALA A 20 11.37 1.01 4.87
C ALA A 20 12.56 0.11 4.55
N ARG A 21 12.42 -1.20 4.80
CA ARG A 21 13.41 -2.23 4.50
C ARG A 21 12.72 -3.39 3.78
N PRO A 22 12.24 -3.21 2.53
CA PRO A 22 11.23 -4.07 1.93
C PRO A 22 11.62 -5.56 1.88
N TYR A 23 12.91 -5.87 1.73
CA TYR A 23 13.41 -7.25 1.86
C TYR A 23 13.14 -7.84 3.26
N TYR A 24 13.64 -7.17 4.30
CA TYR A 24 13.55 -7.65 5.68
C TYR A 24 12.14 -7.58 6.23
N ASP A 25 11.38 -6.54 5.88
CA ASP A 25 9.98 -6.38 6.29
C ASP A 25 9.12 -7.51 5.72
N THR A 26 9.33 -7.85 4.44
CA THR A 26 8.66 -8.99 3.79
C THR A 26 9.07 -10.32 4.43
N ALA A 27 10.36 -10.53 4.66
CA ALA A 27 10.85 -11.76 5.28
C ALA A 27 10.29 -11.96 6.70
N LEU A 28 10.19 -10.87 7.48
CA LEU A 28 9.62 -10.91 8.81
C LEU A 28 8.12 -11.18 8.78
N ALA A 29 7.37 -10.56 7.87
CA ALA A 29 5.95 -10.81 7.69
C ALA A 29 5.66 -12.27 7.32
N VAL A 30 6.45 -12.85 6.40
CA VAL A 30 6.38 -14.28 6.05
C VAL A 30 6.65 -15.15 7.28
N LYS A 31 7.70 -14.85 8.05
CA LYS A 31 8.05 -15.60 9.26
C LYS A 31 6.96 -15.49 10.35
N ALA A 32 6.27 -14.37 10.42
CA ALA A 32 5.12 -14.17 11.30
C ALA A 32 3.87 -14.92 10.83
N GLY A 33 3.91 -15.54 9.64
CA GLY A 33 2.82 -16.31 9.07
C GLY A 33 1.81 -15.43 8.35
N ALA A 34 2.21 -14.37 7.66
CA ALA A 34 1.32 -13.62 6.78
C ALA A 34 0.90 -14.47 5.57
N ASP A 35 -0.39 -14.44 5.22
CA ASP A 35 -0.88 -14.99 3.95
C ASP A 35 -0.62 -14.01 2.80
N VAL A 36 -0.65 -12.72 3.13
CA VAL A 36 -0.42 -11.61 2.20
C VAL A 36 0.47 -10.56 2.84
N VAL A 37 1.47 -10.10 2.10
CA VAL A 37 2.31 -8.96 2.45
C VAL A 37 1.89 -7.76 1.60
N VAL A 38 1.55 -6.65 2.26
CA VAL A 38 1.26 -5.38 1.58
C VAL A 38 2.39 -4.41 1.89
N ILE A 39 3.12 -3.99 0.87
CA ILE A 39 4.11 -2.92 0.99
C ILE A 39 3.47 -1.62 0.53
N ASP A 40 3.52 -0.58 1.36
CA ASP A 40 3.03 0.76 1.03
C ASP A 40 4.20 1.72 0.85
N GLY A 41 4.38 2.26 -0.35
CA GLY A 41 5.45 3.22 -0.60
C GLY A 41 5.13 4.61 -0.02
N MET A 42 6.13 5.49 -0.04
CA MET A 42 6.02 6.86 0.49
C MET A 42 4.88 7.69 -0.14
N GLN A 43 4.43 7.32 -1.34
CA GLN A 43 3.32 7.98 -2.04
C GLN A 43 1.92 7.55 -1.54
N GLY A 44 1.84 6.86 -0.40
CA GLY A 44 0.58 6.55 0.27
C GLY A 44 -0.11 7.84 0.76
N GLY A 45 -1.42 7.92 0.58
CA GLY A 45 -2.21 9.04 1.09
C GLY A 45 -2.57 8.86 2.57
N THR A 46 -2.75 9.98 3.27
CA THR A 46 -3.33 10.04 4.61
C THR A 46 -4.11 11.34 4.76
N ALA A 47 -5.21 11.30 5.50
CA ALA A 47 -6.01 12.49 5.80
C ALA A 47 -5.39 13.35 6.92
N ALA A 48 -4.57 12.75 7.80
CA ALA A 48 -4.01 13.44 8.95
C ALA A 48 -2.65 12.84 9.33
N THR A 49 -1.59 13.61 9.09
CA THR A 49 -0.24 13.30 9.58
C THR A 49 0.63 14.56 9.59
N GLN A 50 1.83 14.48 10.15
CA GLN A 50 2.81 15.55 10.10
C GLN A 50 3.49 15.60 8.72
N GLU A 51 3.71 16.80 8.20
CA GLU A 51 4.36 17.05 6.91
C GLU A 51 5.72 16.34 6.80
N VAL A 52 6.48 16.26 7.90
CA VAL A 52 7.76 15.54 7.92
C VAL A 52 7.62 14.07 7.53
N PHE A 53 6.51 13.41 7.85
CA PHE A 53 6.28 12.02 7.49
C PHE A 53 5.86 11.87 6.02
N ILE A 54 5.05 12.79 5.50
CA ILE A 54 4.66 12.81 4.09
C ILE A 54 5.89 12.98 3.21
N GLU A 55 6.73 13.95 3.55
CA GLU A 55 7.82 14.38 2.66
C GLU A 55 9.12 13.58 2.84
N ASN A 56 9.36 12.99 4.03
CA ASN A 56 10.68 12.44 4.38
C ASN A 56 10.69 10.98 4.87
N VAL A 57 9.54 10.31 4.96
CA VAL A 57 9.49 8.93 5.45
C VAL A 57 8.99 7.96 4.38
N GLY A 58 9.70 6.84 4.28
CA GLY A 58 9.38 5.74 3.37
C GLY A 58 10.23 5.75 2.09
N GLN A 59 10.17 4.65 1.36
CA GLN A 59 10.83 4.46 0.08
C GLN A 59 9.85 4.65 -1.07
N PRO A 60 10.32 5.07 -2.26
CA PRO A 60 9.49 5.15 -3.46
C PRO A 60 8.83 3.80 -3.78
N THR A 61 7.52 3.82 -4.03
CA THR A 61 6.68 2.61 -4.21
C THR A 61 7.29 1.56 -5.14
N LEU A 62 7.70 1.93 -6.36
CA LEU A 62 8.25 0.95 -7.31
C LEU A 62 9.61 0.38 -6.87
N ALA A 63 10.41 1.16 -6.13
CA ALA A 63 11.71 0.71 -5.63
C ALA A 63 11.57 -0.38 -4.57
N CYS A 64 10.44 -0.41 -3.84
CA CYS A 64 10.16 -1.43 -2.83
C CYS A 64 9.89 -2.83 -3.41
N ILE A 65 9.42 -2.92 -4.65
CA ILE A 65 8.89 -4.18 -5.20
C ILE A 65 10.00 -5.21 -5.35
N ARG A 66 11.12 -4.87 -6.00
CA ARG A 66 12.17 -5.86 -6.29
C ARG A 66 12.79 -6.47 -5.04
N PRO A 67 13.15 -5.72 -3.99
CA PRO A 67 13.63 -6.31 -2.75
C PRO A 67 12.59 -7.20 -2.04
N ALA A 68 11.31 -6.83 -2.06
CA ALA A 68 10.24 -7.66 -1.48
C ALA A 68 10.05 -8.97 -2.27
N VAL A 69 10.05 -8.90 -3.61
CA VAL A 69 10.02 -10.08 -4.48
C VAL A 69 11.22 -10.98 -4.23
N GLN A 70 12.43 -10.41 -4.09
CA GLN A 70 13.63 -11.17 -3.78
C GLN A 70 13.51 -11.91 -2.44
N ALA A 71 13.01 -11.25 -1.38
CA ALA A 71 12.78 -11.91 -0.09
C ALA A 71 11.83 -13.11 -0.21
N LEU A 72 10.74 -12.98 -0.96
CA LEU A 72 9.82 -14.09 -1.21
C LEU A 72 10.48 -15.23 -2.00
N GLN A 73 11.34 -14.91 -2.96
CA GLN A 73 12.09 -15.90 -3.74
C GLN A 73 13.09 -16.66 -2.86
N ASP A 74 13.88 -15.96 -2.07
CA ASP A 74 14.89 -16.54 -1.17
C ASP A 74 14.26 -17.46 -0.11
N LEU A 75 13.05 -17.12 0.35
CA LEU A 75 12.29 -17.93 1.31
C LEU A 75 11.51 -19.08 0.65
N GLY A 76 11.53 -19.21 -0.67
CA GLY A 76 10.72 -20.19 -1.40
C GLY A 76 9.20 -19.96 -1.28
N MET A 77 8.80 -18.72 -1.00
CA MET A 77 7.42 -18.26 -0.78
C MET A 77 6.86 -17.41 -1.92
N HIS A 78 7.65 -17.12 -2.95
CA HIS A 78 7.17 -16.41 -4.13
C HIS A 78 5.97 -17.14 -4.75
N ARG A 79 4.86 -16.41 -4.92
CA ARG A 79 3.55 -16.93 -5.38
C ARG A 79 2.88 -17.94 -4.45
N LYS A 80 3.36 -18.09 -3.20
CA LYS A 80 2.68 -18.80 -2.11
C LYS A 80 2.11 -17.81 -1.08
N VAL A 81 2.93 -16.82 -0.72
CA VAL A 81 2.49 -15.62 0.00
C VAL A 81 2.30 -14.53 -1.04
N GLN A 82 1.12 -13.92 -1.06
CA GLN A 82 0.82 -12.89 -2.06
C GLN A 82 1.54 -11.59 -1.70
N LEU A 83 2.05 -10.88 -2.71
CA LEU A 83 2.63 -9.56 -2.57
C LEU A 83 1.70 -8.52 -3.18
N ILE A 84 1.28 -7.55 -2.38
CA ILE A 84 0.51 -6.40 -2.83
C ILE A 84 1.36 -5.15 -2.64
N ILE A 85 1.31 -4.25 -3.62
CA ILE A 85 1.93 -2.93 -3.52
C ILE A 85 0.85 -1.84 -3.47
N SER A 86 1.08 -0.83 -2.66
CA SER A 86 0.24 0.38 -2.59
C SER A 86 1.11 1.64 -2.51
N GLY A 87 0.47 2.80 -2.73
CA GLY A 87 1.13 4.11 -2.75
C GLY A 87 1.29 4.65 -4.17
N GLY A 88 0.70 5.80 -4.47
CA GLY A 88 0.91 6.52 -5.74
C GLY A 88 0.50 5.82 -7.04
N ILE A 89 -0.25 4.71 -7.00
CA ILE A 89 -0.79 4.03 -8.19
C ILE A 89 -1.98 4.82 -8.73
N ARG A 90 -1.85 5.40 -9.93
CA ARG A 90 -2.84 6.36 -10.47
C ARG A 90 -3.59 5.88 -11.70
N ASN A 91 -2.98 5.02 -12.50
CA ASN A 91 -3.52 4.60 -13.79
C ASN A 91 -3.09 3.19 -14.17
N GLY A 92 -3.65 2.65 -15.25
CA GLY A 92 -3.37 1.30 -15.73
C GLY A 92 -1.90 1.05 -16.08
N ALA A 93 -1.13 2.07 -16.50
CA ALA A 93 0.29 1.90 -16.77
C ALA A 93 1.11 1.70 -15.49
N ASP A 94 0.74 2.37 -14.39
CA ASP A 94 1.35 2.14 -13.08
C ASP A 94 1.04 0.72 -12.59
N VAL A 95 -0.21 0.26 -12.76
CA VAL A 95 -0.61 -1.13 -12.46
C VAL A 95 0.23 -2.14 -13.25
N ALA A 96 0.34 -1.94 -14.57
CA ALA A 96 1.09 -2.86 -15.43
C ALA A 96 2.57 -2.95 -15.05
N LYS A 97 3.21 -1.81 -14.74
CA LYS A 97 4.61 -1.78 -14.26
C LYS A 97 4.77 -2.54 -12.95
N ALA A 98 3.88 -2.32 -11.98
CA ALA A 98 3.94 -3.00 -10.70
C ALA A 98 3.81 -4.53 -10.85
N LEU A 99 2.81 -4.99 -11.62
CA LEU A 99 2.61 -6.41 -11.91
C LEU A 99 3.82 -7.03 -12.61
N ALA A 100 4.39 -6.33 -13.60
CA ALA A 100 5.58 -6.78 -14.32
C ALA A 100 6.82 -6.90 -13.40
N LEU A 101 6.92 -6.06 -12.35
CA LEU A 101 8.01 -6.12 -11.38
C LEU A 101 7.90 -7.28 -10.39
N GLY A 102 6.73 -7.92 -10.29
CA GLY A 102 6.55 -9.20 -9.61
C GLY A 102 5.53 -9.23 -8.48
N VAL A 103 4.73 -8.17 -8.29
CA VAL A 103 3.60 -8.19 -7.34
C VAL A 103 2.46 -9.05 -7.88
N ASP A 104 1.56 -9.50 -7.01
CA ASP A 104 0.33 -10.23 -7.37
C ASP A 104 -0.85 -9.29 -7.58
N ALA A 105 -0.89 -8.16 -6.85
CA ALA A 105 -1.93 -7.15 -6.99
C ALA A 105 -1.43 -5.75 -6.62
N VAL A 106 -2.22 -4.74 -6.97
CA VAL A 106 -2.04 -3.35 -6.54
C VAL A 106 -3.25 -2.91 -5.73
N SER A 107 -3.04 -2.11 -4.69
CA SER A 107 -4.11 -1.42 -3.99
C SER A 107 -4.15 0.05 -4.39
N ILE A 108 -5.36 0.54 -4.71
CA ILE A 108 -5.62 1.91 -5.11
C ILE A 108 -6.46 2.61 -4.03
N GLY A 109 -6.03 3.80 -3.63
CA GLY A 109 -6.72 4.63 -2.63
C GLY A 109 -7.09 5.98 -3.25
N THR A 110 -6.15 6.93 -3.25
CA THR A 110 -6.35 8.30 -3.76
C THR A 110 -6.94 8.34 -5.18
N ALA A 111 -6.47 7.50 -6.10
CA ALA A 111 -7.03 7.45 -7.46
C ALA A 111 -8.53 7.08 -7.48
N ALA A 112 -8.96 6.19 -6.57
CA ALA A 112 -10.37 5.84 -6.43
C ALA A 112 -11.17 6.96 -5.75
N LEU A 113 -10.61 7.61 -4.73
CA LEU A 113 -11.24 8.76 -4.08
C LEU A 113 -11.47 9.91 -5.06
N VAL A 114 -10.47 10.26 -5.85
CA VAL A 114 -10.59 11.29 -6.90
C VAL A 114 -11.67 10.91 -7.92
N ALA A 115 -11.75 9.64 -8.33
CA ALA A 115 -12.80 9.16 -9.23
C ALA A 115 -14.22 9.27 -8.62
N LEU A 116 -14.35 9.22 -7.28
CA LEU A 116 -15.60 9.41 -6.56
C LEU A 116 -15.94 10.90 -6.32
N GLY A 117 -15.03 11.82 -6.62
CA GLY A 117 -15.23 13.27 -6.49
C GLY A 117 -14.49 13.90 -5.31
N ASP A 118 -13.47 13.24 -4.76
CA ASP A 118 -12.52 13.89 -3.85
C ASP A 118 -11.89 15.10 -4.53
N ASN A 119 -11.94 16.25 -3.86
CA ASN A 119 -11.50 17.55 -4.36
C ASN A 119 -12.18 18.03 -5.66
N ASP A 120 -13.40 17.55 -5.96
CA ASP A 120 -14.16 18.02 -7.10
C ASP A 120 -14.51 19.52 -6.95
N PRO A 121 -14.16 20.39 -7.92
CA PRO A 121 -14.44 21.83 -7.86
C PRO A 121 -15.91 22.19 -7.66
N ARG A 122 -16.85 21.28 -7.96
CA ARG A 122 -18.29 21.50 -7.72
C ARG A 122 -18.61 21.77 -6.25
N TRP A 123 -17.78 21.28 -5.32
CA TRP A 123 -17.98 21.41 -3.87
C TRP A 123 -17.24 22.60 -3.25
N GLU A 124 -16.52 23.40 -4.05
CA GLU A 124 -15.66 24.48 -3.54
C GLU A 124 -16.45 25.51 -2.71
N ALA A 125 -17.68 25.84 -3.10
CA ALA A 125 -18.52 26.75 -2.33
C ALA A 125 -18.87 26.19 -0.93
N GLU A 126 -19.08 24.88 -0.82
CA GLU A 126 -19.38 24.21 0.44
C GLU A 126 -18.13 24.12 1.33
N TYR A 127 -16.97 23.82 0.76
CA TYR A 127 -15.70 23.85 1.48
C TYR A 127 -15.40 25.24 2.05
N ASN A 128 -15.58 26.29 1.25
CA ASN A 128 -15.38 27.66 1.69
C ASN A 128 -16.33 28.05 2.83
N ALA A 129 -17.58 27.58 2.81
CA ALA A 129 -18.53 27.78 3.91
C ALA A 129 -18.09 27.08 5.21
N LEU A 130 -17.31 26.00 5.11
CA LEU A 130 -16.67 25.30 6.24
C LEU A 130 -15.31 25.91 6.65
N GLY A 131 -14.86 26.97 5.97
CA GLY A 131 -13.57 27.61 6.24
C GLY A 131 -12.37 26.85 5.70
N THR A 132 -12.55 26.01 4.68
CA THR A 132 -11.51 25.23 4.02
C THR A 132 -11.63 25.32 2.49
N THR A 133 -10.76 24.66 1.72
CA THR A 133 -10.82 24.59 0.25
C THR A 133 -10.54 23.15 -0.22
N ALA A 134 -10.89 22.80 -1.46
CA ALA A 134 -10.54 21.50 -2.02
C ALA A 134 -9.01 21.30 -2.02
N GLY A 135 -8.56 20.18 -1.46
CA GLY A 135 -7.15 19.81 -1.35
C GLY A 135 -6.39 20.45 -0.19
N ALA A 136 -7.09 21.16 0.71
CA ALA A 136 -6.52 21.74 1.94
C ALA A 136 -6.22 20.71 3.03
#